data_AF-A0A8T4LN38-F1
#
_entry.id   AF-A0A8T4LN38-F1
#
_cell.length_a   1.000
_cell.length_b   1.000
_cell.length_c   1.000
_cell.angle_alpha   90.00
_cell.angle_beta   90.00
_cell.angle_gamma   90.00
#
_symmetry.space_group_name_H-M   'P 1'
#
loop_
_entity.id
_entity.type
_entity.pdbx_description
1 polymer ?
#
loop_
_entity_poly.entity_id
_entity_poly.type
_entity_poly.pdbx_seq_one_letter_code
_entity_poly.pdbx_strand_id
1 'polypeptide(L)'
;MDIYKTTLRISRYIGLLTLTLLLLNISITSANGANGIGDALKGLCKQVKTFLGAAMVLMILLAAITYAVGQVMGAETRARATVWATAMLTGAVIGAIIYIITPYVIKTIIGTGSGNVDVGATACD
;
A
#
# COMPACT_ATOMS: atom_id res chain seq x y z
N MET A 1 3.11 0.68 -37.32
CA MET A 1 2.24 1.61 -36.57
C MET A 1 1.18 0.87 -35.74
N ASP A 2 1.11 -0.47 -35.75
CA ASP A 2 0.09 -1.20 -34.98
C ASP A 2 0.43 -1.45 -33.50
N ILE A 3 1.71 -1.48 -33.15
CA ILE A 3 2.22 -1.77 -31.79
C ILE A 3 1.84 -0.71 -30.74
N TYR A 4 1.72 0.58 -31.13
CA TYR A 4 1.29 1.63 -30.20
C TYR A 4 -0.21 1.53 -29.87
N LYS A 5 -1.01 1.00 -30.82
CA LYS A 5 -2.46 0.86 -30.65
C LYS A 5 -2.79 -0.30 -29.71
N THR A 6 -2.02 -1.38 -29.74
CA THR A 6 -2.13 -2.50 -28.78
C THR A 6 -1.66 -2.13 -27.38
N THR A 7 -0.56 -1.40 -27.23
CA THR A 7 -0.07 -0.92 -25.92
C THR A 7 -1.03 0.10 -25.27
N LEU A 8 -1.68 0.96 -26.06
CA LEU A 8 -2.71 1.88 -25.55
C LEU A 8 -3.95 1.15 -25.02
N ARG A 9 -4.34 0.04 -25.67
CA ARG A 9 -5.46 -0.80 -25.23
C ARG A 9 -5.11 -1.55 -23.94
N ILE A 10 -3.91 -2.10 -23.84
CA ILE A 10 -3.42 -2.83 -22.65
C ILE A 10 -3.35 -1.90 -21.43
N SER A 11 -2.88 -0.65 -21.60
CA SER A 11 -2.85 0.35 -20.52
C SER A 11 -4.25 0.67 -19.96
N ARG A 12 -5.26 0.79 -20.84
CA ARG A 12 -6.66 0.97 -20.41
C ARG A 12 -7.20 -0.21 -19.60
N TYR A 13 -6.87 -1.45 -19.98
CA TYR A 13 -7.32 -2.64 -19.25
C TYR A 13 -6.61 -2.81 -17.91
N ILE A 14 -5.31 -2.50 -17.82
CA ILE A 14 -4.56 -2.51 -16.54
C ILE A 14 -5.10 -1.43 -15.58
N GLY A 15 -5.41 -0.24 -16.09
CA GLY A 15 -6.05 0.82 -15.31
C GLY A 15 -7.43 0.40 -14.77
N LEU A 16 -8.25 -0.26 -15.60
CA LEU A 16 -9.53 -0.80 -15.17
C LEU A 16 -9.39 -1.93 -14.14
N LEU A 17 -8.41 -2.82 -14.31
CA LEU A 17 -8.16 -3.95 -13.41
C LEU A 17 -7.63 -3.51 -12.04
N THR A 18 -6.78 -2.48 -12.00
CA THR A 18 -6.32 -1.89 -10.74
C THR A 18 -7.45 -1.13 -10.03
N LEU A 19 -8.31 -0.43 -10.78
CA LEU A 19 -9.49 0.25 -10.24
C LEU A 19 -10.50 -0.73 -9.63
N THR A 20 -10.78 -1.86 -10.30
CA THR A 20 -11.71 -2.87 -9.77
C THR A 20 -11.14 -3.57 -8.53
N LEU A 21 -9.84 -3.86 -8.50
CA LEU A 21 -9.16 -4.37 -7.29
C LEU A 21 -9.23 -3.39 -6.12
N LEU A 22 -9.06 -2.09 -6.37
CA LEU A 22 -9.18 -1.06 -5.34
C LEU A 22 -10.61 -0.98 -4.79
N LEU A 23 -11.62 -0.98 -5.67
CA LEU A 23 -13.03 -0.93 -5.28
C LEU A 23 -13.48 -2.18 -4.50
N LEU A 24 -12.95 -3.36 -4.83
CA LEU A 24 -13.21 -4.59 -4.09
C LEU A 24 -12.74 -4.50 -2.63
N ASN A 25 -11.55 -3.94 -2.40
CA ASN A 25 -10.98 -3.79 -1.06
C ASN A 25 -11.75 -2.79 -0.19
N ILE A 26 -12.30 -1.73 -0.79
CA ILE A 26 -13.12 -0.74 -0.08
C ILE A 26 -14.42 -1.38 0.43
N SER A 27 -15.08 -2.21 -0.40
CA SER A 27 -16.35 -2.86 -0.05
C SER A 27 -16.24 -3.92 1.06
N ILE A 28 -15.11 -4.63 1.16
CA ILE A 28 -14.89 -5.63 2.22
C ILE A 28 -14.77 -4.95 3.59
N THR A 29 -14.28 -3.71 3.61
CA THR A 29 -14.04 -2.95 4.84
C THR A 29 -15.33 -2.36 5.42
N SER A 30 -16.32 -2.04 4.58
CA SER A 30 -17.60 -1.44 5.03
C SER A 30 -18.61 -2.45 5.58
N ALA A 31 -18.45 -3.74 5.31
CA ALA A 31 -19.37 -4.79 5.76
C ALA A 31 -19.23 -5.16 7.26
N ASN A 32 -18.14 -4.74 7.92
CA ASN A 32 -17.83 -5.12 9.31
C ASN A 32 -18.23 -4.05 10.36
N GLY A 33 -18.96 -2.99 9.99
CA GLY A 33 -19.25 -1.86 10.88
C GLY A 33 -20.62 -1.91 11.54
N ALA A 34 -20.73 -2.45 12.76
CA ALA A 34 -21.97 -2.31 13.56
C ALA A 34 -21.79 -2.26 15.09
N ASN A 35 -20.60 -1.99 15.63
CA ASN A 35 -20.44 -1.69 17.06
C ASN A 35 -19.42 -0.57 17.22
N GLY A 36 -19.86 0.66 17.52
CA GLY A 36 -19.01 1.79 17.91
C GLY A 36 -18.01 2.32 16.87
N ILE A 37 -17.94 3.66 16.71
CA ILE A 37 -16.94 4.33 15.86
C ILE A 37 -15.51 3.95 16.29
N GLY A 38 -15.27 3.74 17.59
CA GLY A 38 -13.97 3.33 18.11
C GLY A 38 -13.54 1.92 17.70
N ASP A 39 -14.47 0.95 17.71
CA ASP A 39 -14.18 -0.44 17.31
C ASP A 39 -14.08 -0.59 15.79
N ALA A 40 -14.88 0.18 15.02
CA ALA A 40 -14.71 0.29 13.58
C ALA A 40 -13.33 0.85 13.21
N LEU A 41 -12.83 1.84 13.95
CA LEU A 41 -11.51 2.45 13.71
C LEU A 41 -10.36 1.50 14.05
N LYS A 42 -10.50 0.68 15.11
CA LYS A 42 -9.55 -0.38 15.44
C LYS A 42 -9.51 -1.48 14.38
N GLY A 43 -10.68 -1.95 13.93
CA GLY A 43 -10.79 -2.93 12.85
C GLY A 43 -10.17 -2.44 11.54
N LEU A 44 -10.43 -1.17 11.18
CA LEU A 44 -9.82 -0.52 10.03
C LEU A 44 -8.31 -0.41 10.19
N CYS A 45 -7.80 0.00 11.35
CA CYS A 45 -6.35 0.09 11.57
C CYS A 45 -5.67 -1.28 11.43
N LYS A 46 -6.25 -2.35 11.99
CA LYS A 46 -5.71 -3.71 11.88
C LYS A 46 -5.65 -4.20 10.43
N GLN A 47 -6.71 -3.93 9.66
CA GLN A 47 -6.77 -4.30 8.24
C GLN A 47 -5.75 -3.50 7.42
N VAL A 48 -5.66 -2.19 7.63
CA VAL A 48 -4.67 -1.34 6.95
C VAL A 48 -3.25 -1.77 7.30
N LYS A 49 -2.96 -2.06 8.58
CA LYS A 49 -1.65 -2.50 9.06
C LYS A 49 -1.23 -3.84 8.43
N THR A 50 -2.17 -4.78 8.31
CA THR A 50 -1.95 -6.08 7.67
C THR A 50 -1.68 -5.92 6.17
N PHE A 51 -2.48 -5.12 5.47
CA PHE A 51 -2.32 -4.89 4.03
C PHE A 51 -1.04 -4.11 3.72
N LEU A 52 -0.75 -3.06 4.49
CA LEU A 52 0.44 -2.24 4.34
C LEU A 52 1.72 -3.05 4.60
N GLY A 53 1.71 -3.90 5.64
CA GLY A 53 2.79 -4.84 5.92
C GLY A 53 3.10 -5.78 4.75
N ALA A 54 2.07 -6.44 4.22
CA ALA A 54 2.22 -7.33 3.07
C ALA A 54 2.70 -6.57 1.81
N ALA A 55 2.15 -5.37 1.56
CA ALA A 55 2.51 -4.55 0.42
C ALA A 55 3.97 -4.06 0.45
N MET A 56 4.51 -3.74 1.62
CA MET A 56 5.92 -3.33 1.77
C MET A 56 6.88 -4.44 1.34
N VAL A 57 6.68 -5.66 1.82
CA VAL A 57 7.53 -6.81 1.45
C VAL A 57 7.44 -7.09 -0.04
N LEU A 58 6.24 -7.02 -0.62
CA LEU A 58 6.01 -7.21 -2.05
C LEU A 58 6.71 -6.14 -2.89
N MET A 59 6.65 -4.87 -2.49
CA MET A 59 7.32 -3.77 -3.20
C MET A 59 8.84 -3.88 -3.16
N ILE A 60 9.41 -4.34 -2.04
CA ILE A 60 10.86 -4.59 -1.93
C ILE A 60 11.29 -5.73 -2.87
N LEU A 61 10.53 -6.83 -2.91
CA LEU A 61 10.81 -7.95 -3.82
C LEU A 61 10.68 -7.52 -5.29
N LEU A 62 9.64 -6.77 -5.64
CA LEU A 62 9.47 -6.24 -7.00
C LEU A 62 10.59 -5.27 -7.38
N ALA A 63 11.07 -4.43 -6.47
CA ALA A 63 12.21 -3.57 -6.70
C ALA A 63 13.48 -4.37 -7.03
N ALA A 64 13.76 -5.43 -6.25
CA ALA A 64 14.91 -6.30 -6.44
C ALA A 64 14.85 -7.03 -7.79
N ILE A 65 13.69 -7.60 -8.13
CA ILE A 65 13.49 -8.31 -9.41
C ILE A 65 13.60 -7.32 -10.58
N THR A 66 12.97 -6.16 -10.49
CA THR A 66 12.98 -5.14 -11.56
C THR A 66 14.40 -4.61 -11.78
N TYR A 67 15.19 -4.44 -10.71
CA TYR A 67 16.60 -4.09 -10.82
C TYR A 67 17.40 -5.18 -11.53
N ALA A 68 17.22 -6.45 -11.14
CA ALA A 68 17.90 -7.58 -11.76
C ALA A 68 17.54 -7.76 -13.24
N VAL A 69 16.25 -7.64 -13.58
CA VAL A 69 15.76 -7.69 -14.97
C VAL A 69 16.30 -6.52 -15.79
N GLY A 70 16.42 -5.33 -15.17
CA GLY A 70 17.02 -4.15 -15.79
C GLY A 70 18.47 -4.36 -16.24
N GLN A 71 19.23 -5.26 -15.60
CA GLN A 71 20.61 -5.55 -15.98
C GLN A 71 20.74 -6.47 -17.20
N VAL A 72 19.69 -7.26 -17.50
CA VAL A 72 19.65 -8.19 -18.64
C VAL A 72 19.10 -7.50 -19.90
N MET A 73 18.37 -6.41 -19.73
CA MET A 73 17.72 -5.67 -20.82
C MET A 73 18.62 -4.56 -21.39
N GLY A 74 18.34 -4.14 -22.63
CA GLY A 74 19.13 -3.13 -23.36
C GLY A 74 19.21 -1.76 -22.66
N ALA A 75 20.14 -0.90 -23.10
CA ALA A 75 20.47 0.36 -22.44
C ALA A 75 19.27 1.28 -22.12
N GLU A 76 18.27 1.32 -23.01
CA GLU A 76 17.06 2.13 -22.82
C GLU A 76 16.11 1.55 -21.75
N THR A 77 16.05 0.23 -21.64
CA THR A 77 15.19 -0.49 -20.68
C THR A 77 15.87 -0.59 -19.32
N ARG A 78 17.20 -0.71 -19.27
CA ARG A 78 18.01 -0.64 -18.05
C ARG A 78 17.74 0.65 -17.29
N ALA A 79 17.82 1.80 -17.98
CA ALA A 79 17.59 3.10 -17.38
C ALA A 79 16.17 3.26 -16.79
N ARG A 80 15.14 2.79 -17.52
CA ARG A 80 13.75 2.86 -17.04
C ARG A 80 13.47 1.88 -15.90
N ALA A 81 14.02 0.66 -15.96
CA ALA A 81 13.88 -0.34 -14.92
C ALA A 81 14.53 0.11 -13.61
N THR A 82 15.71 0.74 -13.66
CA THR A 82 16.34 1.30 -12.46
C THR A 82 15.51 2.40 -11.82
N VAL A 83 14.88 3.28 -12.61
CA VAL A 83 14.01 4.33 -12.07
C VAL A 83 12.80 3.71 -11.37
N TRP A 84 12.16 2.70 -11.97
CA TRP A 84 11.02 2.01 -11.36
C TRP A 84 11.40 1.27 -10.08
N ALA A 85 12.56 0.60 -10.07
CA ALA A 85 13.07 -0.07 -8.88
C ALA A 85 13.33 0.92 -7.73
N THR A 86 13.92 2.09 -8.01
CA THR A 86 14.13 3.12 -7.00
C THR A 86 12.82 3.71 -6.47
N ALA A 87 11.82 3.91 -7.33
CA ALA A 87 10.50 4.40 -6.91
C ALA A 87 9.76 3.37 -6.02
N MET A 88 9.89 2.08 -6.32
CA MET A 88 9.34 1.01 -5.48
C MET A 88 10.05 0.93 -4.12
N LEU A 89 11.38 1.06 -4.11
CA LEU A 89 12.16 1.07 -2.88
C LEU A 89 11.81 2.27 -1.99
N THR A 90 11.75 3.49 -2.55
CA THR A 90 11.39 4.69 -1.78
C THR A 90 9.95 4.64 -1.28
N GLY A 91 9.01 4.11 -2.09
CA GLY A 91 7.64 3.85 -1.65
C GLY A 91 7.56 2.88 -0.47
N ALA A 92 8.35 1.80 -0.48
CA ALA A 92 8.43 0.86 0.63
C ALA A 92 9.02 1.49 1.91
N VAL A 93 10.07 2.31 1.77
CA VAL A 93 10.69 3.04 2.89
C VAL A 93 9.68 4.03 3.51
N ILE A 94 8.98 4.80 2.68
CA ILE A 94 7.94 5.73 3.16
C ILE A 94 6.80 4.95 3.84
N GLY A 95 6.37 3.82 3.27
CA GLY A 95 5.39 2.93 3.89
C GLY A 95 5.80 2.44 5.27
N ALA A 96 7.08 2.09 5.46
CA ALA A 96 7.62 1.66 6.74
C ALA A 96 7.62 2.78 7.77
N ILE A 97 7.94 4.01 7.36
CA ILE A 97 7.87 5.20 8.22
C ILE A 97 6.41 5.45 8.65
N ILE A 98 5.46 5.39 7.71
CA ILE A 98 4.02 5.56 8.00
C ILE A 98 3.53 4.49 8.97
N TYR A 99 3.96 3.23 8.81
CA TYR A 99 3.59 2.13 9.70
C TYR A 99 3.97 2.42 11.16
N ILE A 100 5.15 3.01 11.38
CA ILE A 100 5.63 3.37 12.72
C ILE A 100 4.86 4.58 13.28
N ILE A 101 4.52 5.56 12.45
CA ILE A 101 3.88 6.82 12.88
C ILE A 101 2.36 6.68 13.09
N THR A 102 1.70 5.80 12.36
CA THR A 102 0.23 5.55 12.41
C THR A 102 -0.35 5.45 13.83
N PRO A 103 0.17 4.62 14.76
CA PRO A 103 -0.40 4.52 16.10
C PRO A 103 -0.32 5.84 16.90
N TYR A 104 0.70 6.66 16.67
CA TYR A 104 0.82 7.97 17.33
C TYR A 104 -0.23 8.97 16.84
N VAL A 105 -0.55 8.95 15.54
CA VAL A 105 -1.58 9.83 14.95
C VAL A 105 -2.97 9.43 15.48
N ILE A 106 -3.28 8.14 15.51
CA ILE A 106 -4.55 7.63 16.03
C ILE A 106 -4.71 7.99 17.52
N LYS A 107 -3.63 7.92 18.32
CA LYS A 107 -3.64 8.36 19.71
C LYS A 107 -4.01 9.84 19.86
N THR A 108 -3.50 10.73 19.01
CA THR A 108 -3.85 12.17 19.10
C THR A 108 -5.32 12.42 18.74
N ILE A 109 -5.85 11.66 17.78
CA ILE A 109 -7.25 11.80 17.33
C ILE A 109 -8.22 11.23 18.38
N ILE A 110 -7.92 10.08 18.98
CA ILE A 110 -8.77 9.44 20.02
C ILE A 110 -8.54 10.05 21.41
N GLY A 111 -7.31 10.46 21.72
CA GLY A 111 -6.83 10.90 23.03
C GLY A 111 -7.25 12.31 23.47
N THR A 112 -8.16 12.95 22.75
CA THR A 112 -8.86 14.15 23.24
C THR A 112 -10.15 13.78 23.99
N GLY A 113 -10.52 12.48 24.06
CA GLY A 113 -11.86 12.05 24.48
C GLY A 113 -12.04 11.24 25.78
N SER A 114 -11.12 10.35 26.22
CA SER A 114 -11.29 9.60 27.49
C SER A 114 -10.04 8.77 27.85
N GLY A 115 -9.81 8.64 29.15
CA GLY A 115 -8.60 8.07 29.75
C GLY A 115 -8.31 6.59 29.44
N ASN A 116 -7.06 6.22 29.72
CA ASN A 116 -6.49 4.86 29.70
C ASN A 116 -6.72 4.07 28.40
N VAL A 117 -5.88 4.34 27.40
CA VAL A 117 -5.58 3.39 26.32
C VAL A 117 -4.11 3.03 26.40
N ASP A 118 -3.85 1.75 26.69
CA ASP A 118 -2.52 1.14 26.78
C ASP A 118 -1.63 1.56 25.60
N VAL A 119 -0.49 2.15 25.97
CA VAL A 119 0.53 2.64 25.06
C VAL A 119 1.43 1.48 24.64
N GLY A 120 1.14 0.89 23.48
CA GLY A 120 1.98 -0.15 22.88
C GLY A 120 1.55 -0.47 21.45
N ALA A 121 2.20 -1.47 20.86
CA ALA A 121 1.87 -2.06 19.55
C ALA A 121 0.37 -2.41 19.34
N THR A 122 -0.37 -2.39 20.45
CA THR A 122 -1.78 -2.73 20.67
C THR A 122 -2.80 -1.62 20.39
N ALA A 123 -2.41 -0.40 20.02
CA ALA A 123 -3.39 0.64 19.63
C ALA A 123 -4.28 0.23 18.44
N CYS A 124 -3.84 -0.76 17.67
CA CYS A 124 -4.57 -1.38 16.56
C CYS A 124 -4.70 -2.90 16.70
N ASP A 125 -4.44 -3.48 17.88
CA ASP A 125 -4.68 -4.91 18.16
C ASP A 125 -6.10 -5.15 18.69
#